data_AF-A0A352SC15-F1
#
_entry.id   AF-A0A352SC15-F1
#
_cell.length_a   1.000
_cell.length_b   1.000
_cell.length_c   1.000
_cell.angle_alpha   90.00
_cell.angle_beta   90.00
_cell.angle_gamma   90.00
#
_symmetry.space_group_name_H-M   'P 1'
#
loop_
_entity.id
_entity.type
_entity.pdbx_description
1 polymer ?
#
loop_
_entity_poly.entity_id
_entity_poly.type
_entity_poly.pdbx_seq_one_letter_code
_entity_poly.pdbx_strand_id
1 'polypeptide(L)'
;VPRRMNHFDDPSLQIWFQIAAFGALLIAIGIACFLIQLVVSFMRREELRDTTGDPWGGRTLEWSTSSPPPQYNFAFTPVVHDTDAWWHMKHNGFQRPEQGFIPIHMPKGTAAGIVLAGLSTICGFALIWHIWWLVIASFAATILSAIIHTFNYKRDYYIPAEEV
;
A
#
# COMPACT_ATOMS: atom_id res chain seq x y z
N VAL A 1 -14.34 34.60 -13.59
CA VAL A 1 -13.15 34.97 -12.79
C VAL A 1 -11.92 34.24 -13.35
N PRO A 2 -10.83 34.95 -13.70
CA PRO A 2 -9.57 34.31 -14.11
C PRO A 2 -8.98 33.43 -12.99
N ARG A 3 -8.31 32.33 -13.34
CA ARG A 3 -7.71 31.42 -12.34
C ARG A 3 -6.49 32.07 -11.68
N ARG A 4 -6.18 31.65 -10.44
CA ARG A 4 -4.99 32.04 -9.65
C ARG A 4 -4.94 33.51 -9.24
N MET A 5 -6.10 34.16 -9.11
CA MET A 5 -6.22 35.49 -8.51
C MET A 5 -6.36 35.36 -6.99
N ASN A 6 -5.69 36.24 -6.23
CA ASN A 6 -5.70 36.26 -4.76
C ASN A 6 -6.58 37.36 -4.16
N HIS A 7 -6.98 38.37 -4.95
CA HIS A 7 -7.79 39.50 -4.53
C HIS A 7 -8.83 39.84 -5.60
N PHE A 8 -10.00 40.33 -5.17
CA PHE A 8 -11.09 40.78 -6.03
C PHE A 8 -11.70 42.07 -5.48
N ASP A 9 -11.74 43.11 -6.31
CA ASP A 9 -12.34 44.40 -5.97
C ASP A 9 -13.86 44.43 -6.24
N ASP A 10 -14.39 43.50 -7.03
CA ASP A 10 -15.82 43.40 -7.39
C ASP A 10 -16.65 42.73 -6.28
N PRO A 11 -17.52 43.47 -5.56
CA PRO A 11 -18.31 42.90 -4.46
C PRO A 11 -19.36 41.88 -4.91
N SER A 12 -19.79 41.91 -6.18
CA SER A 12 -20.83 41.00 -6.69
C SER A 12 -20.42 39.52 -6.67
N LEU A 13 -19.12 39.26 -6.69
CA LEU A 13 -18.56 37.91 -6.67
C LEU A 13 -18.44 37.32 -5.27
N GLN A 14 -18.51 38.15 -4.23
CA GLN A 14 -18.28 37.74 -2.83
C GLN A 14 -19.22 36.62 -2.39
N ILE A 15 -20.50 36.67 -2.77
CA ILE A 15 -21.50 35.66 -2.40
C ILE A 15 -21.14 34.27 -2.94
N TRP A 16 -20.65 34.19 -4.18
CA TRP A 16 -20.27 32.92 -4.81
C TRP A 16 -19.04 32.32 -4.13
N PHE A 17 -18.09 33.14 -3.70
CA PHE A 17 -16.93 32.68 -2.93
C PHE A 17 -17.29 32.23 -1.52
N GLN A 18 -18.28 32.86 -0.87
CA GLN A 18 -18.78 32.41 0.42
C GLN A 18 -19.47 31.03 0.31
N ILE A 19 -20.28 30.83 -0.74
CA ILE A 19 -20.89 29.53 -1.03
C ILE A 19 -19.81 28.48 -1.31
N ALA A 20 -18.79 28.82 -2.10
CA ALA A 20 -17.66 27.92 -2.38
C ALA A 20 -16.87 27.59 -1.10
N ALA A 21 -16.63 28.56 -0.22
CA ALA A 21 -15.98 28.35 1.07
C ALA A 21 -16.80 27.43 1.99
N PHE A 22 -18.12 27.57 1.98
CA PHE A 22 -19.01 26.65 2.68
C PHE A 22 -18.92 25.23 2.12
N GLY A 23 -18.86 25.07 0.79
CA GLY A 23 -18.59 23.77 0.15
C GLY A 23 -17.25 23.16 0.60
N ALA A 24 -16.20 23.97 0.70
CA ALA A 24 -14.89 23.53 1.21
C ALA A 24 -14.97 23.10 2.68
N LEU A 25 -15.74 23.80 3.51
CA LEU A 25 -15.99 23.41 4.90
C LEU A 25 -16.71 22.06 4.99
N LEU A 26 -17.70 21.80 4.14
CA LEU A 26 -18.37 20.49 4.08
C LEU A 26 -17.40 19.36 3.71
N ILE A 27 -16.50 19.60 2.75
CA ILE A 27 -15.44 18.63 2.40
C ILE A 27 -14.51 18.39 3.60
N ALA A 28 -14.12 19.44 4.33
CA ALA A 28 -13.29 19.31 5.52
C ALA A 28 -13.97 18.47 6.61
N ILE A 29 -15.28 18.64 6.82
CA ILE A 29 -16.08 17.80 7.72
C ILE A 29 -16.08 16.34 7.23
N GLY A 30 -16.25 16.09 5.92
CA GLY A 30 -16.17 14.75 5.34
C GLY A 30 -14.83 14.07 5.59
N ILE A 31 -13.72 14.79 5.43
CA ILE A 31 -12.37 14.30 5.75
C ILE A 31 -12.26 13.98 7.25
N ALA A 32 -12.79 14.84 8.12
CA ALA A 32 -12.79 14.58 9.56
C ALA A 32 -13.58 13.31 9.91
N CYS A 33 -14.76 13.12 9.31
CA CYS A 33 -15.55 11.88 9.48
C CYS A 33 -14.78 10.65 9.01
N PHE A 34 -14.07 10.72 7.89
CA PHE A 34 -13.22 9.62 7.40
C PHE A 34 -12.08 9.28 8.38
N LEU A 35 -11.41 10.28 8.94
CA LEU A 35 -10.37 10.06 9.95
C LEU A 35 -10.94 9.44 11.24
N ILE A 36 -12.10 9.93 11.71
CA ILE A 36 -12.79 9.37 12.86
C ILE A 36 -13.16 7.90 12.59
N GLN A 37 -13.65 7.58 11.40
CA GLN A 37 -13.97 6.21 11.00
C GLN A 37 -12.74 5.30 11.11
N LEU A 38 -11.58 5.71 10.56
CA LEU A 38 -10.34 4.92 10.67
C LEU A 38 -9.91 4.69 12.12
N VAL A 39 -9.98 5.73 12.97
CA VAL A 39 -9.59 5.66 14.39
C VAL A 39 -10.52 4.71 15.15
N VAL A 40 -11.84 4.89 15.02
CA VAL A 40 -12.83 4.06 15.72
C VAL A 40 -12.75 2.60 15.25
N SER A 41 -12.58 2.35 13.94
CA SER A 41 -12.40 1.01 13.40
C SER A 41 -11.13 0.33 13.93
N PHE A 42 -10.03 1.07 14.07
CA PHE A 42 -8.79 0.52 14.64
C PHE A 42 -8.92 0.21 16.14
N MET A 43 -9.61 1.08 16.90
CA MET A 43 -9.87 0.87 18.32
C MET A 43 -10.77 -0.34 18.57
N ARG A 44 -11.76 -0.58 17.70
CA ARG A 44 -12.73 -1.68 17.81
C ARG A 44 -12.38 -2.90 16.95
N ARG A 45 -11.12 -3.03 16.51
CA ARG A 45 -10.69 -4.07 15.56
C ARG A 45 -10.95 -5.50 16.02
N GLU A 46 -10.95 -5.75 17.33
CA GLU A 46 -11.18 -7.09 17.89
C GLU A 46 -12.66 -7.51 17.80
N GLU A 47 -13.58 -6.57 18.05
CA GLU A 47 -15.02 -6.79 17.92
C GLU A 47 -15.46 -6.93 16.45
N LEU A 48 -14.78 -6.23 15.54
CA LEU A 48 -15.12 -6.13 14.12
C LEU A 48 -14.33 -7.11 13.24
N ARG A 49 -13.66 -8.10 13.84
CA ARG A 49 -12.75 -8.98 13.11
C ARG A 49 -13.51 -9.98 12.24
N ASP A 50 -13.16 -10.03 10.96
CA ASP A 50 -13.61 -11.12 10.09
C ASP A 50 -12.86 -12.42 10.44
N THR A 51 -13.63 -13.51 10.59
CA THR A 51 -13.11 -14.85 10.90
C THR A 51 -13.13 -15.79 9.70
N THR A 52 -13.71 -15.37 8.57
CA THR A 52 -13.96 -16.23 7.42
C THR A 52 -12.93 -16.07 6.30
N GLY A 53 -12.43 -14.85 6.08
CA GLY A 53 -11.69 -14.46 4.88
C GLY A 53 -12.56 -13.76 3.82
N ASP A 54 -13.89 -13.87 3.92
CA ASP A 54 -14.85 -13.41 2.92
C ASP A 54 -16.05 -12.68 3.55
N PRO A 55 -15.87 -11.49 4.13
CA PRO A 55 -16.94 -10.75 4.82
C PRO A 55 -18.05 -10.24 3.88
N TRP A 56 -17.82 -10.26 2.56
CA TRP A 56 -18.74 -9.68 1.56
C TRP A 56 -19.31 -10.71 0.58
N GLY A 57 -18.90 -11.98 0.66
CA GLY A 57 -19.23 -12.97 -0.36
C GLY A 57 -18.58 -12.68 -1.71
N GLY A 58 -17.35 -12.18 -1.71
CA GLY A 58 -16.56 -11.81 -2.88
C GLY A 58 -16.37 -12.95 -3.90
N ARG A 59 -15.90 -12.58 -5.10
CA ARG A 59 -15.88 -13.48 -6.27
C ARG A 59 -14.48 -13.92 -6.70
N THR A 60 -13.49 -13.17 -6.28
CA THR A 60 -12.09 -13.23 -6.68
C THR A 60 -11.22 -13.86 -5.58
N LEU A 61 -10.00 -14.28 -5.93
CA LEU A 61 -9.17 -15.14 -5.07
C LEU A 61 -8.70 -14.48 -3.77
N GLU A 62 -8.66 -13.15 -3.67
CA GLU A 62 -8.30 -12.46 -2.43
C GLU A 62 -9.26 -12.77 -1.28
N TRP A 63 -10.51 -13.15 -1.59
CA TRP A 63 -11.51 -13.56 -0.60
C TRP A 63 -11.42 -15.05 -0.23
N SER A 64 -10.51 -15.79 -0.84
CA SER A 64 -10.28 -17.20 -0.51
C SER A 64 -9.21 -17.41 0.57
N THR A 65 -8.41 -16.37 0.86
CA THR A 65 -7.36 -16.40 1.90
C THR A 65 -7.92 -16.16 3.31
N SER A 66 -7.11 -16.35 4.35
CA SER A 66 -7.49 -16.00 5.72
C SER A 66 -7.54 -14.48 5.94
N SER A 67 -8.15 -14.07 7.07
CA SER A 67 -8.16 -12.67 7.54
C SER A 67 -7.36 -12.54 8.84
N PRO A 68 -6.17 -11.91 8.85
CA PRO A 68 -5.42 -11.40 7.69
C PRO A 68 -4.80 -12.51 6.82
N PRO A 69 -4.41 -12.21 5.57
CA PRO A 69 -3.75 -13.17 4.70
C PRO A 69 -2.35 -13.52 5.24
N PRO A 70 -1.88 -14.77 5.05
CA PRO A 70 -0.53 -15.17 5.45
C PRO A 70 0.51 -14.49 4.54
N GLN A 71 1.77 -14.41 5.01
CA GLN A 71 2.86 -13.77 4.26
C GLN A 71 3.11 -14.35 2.85
N TYR A 72 2.75 -15.62 2.64
CA TYR A 72 2.87 -16.33 1.37
C TYR A 72 1.60 -16.24 0.49
N ASN A 73 0.54 -15.56 0.96
CA ASN A 73 -0.81 -15.48 0.38
C ASN A 73 -1.52 -16.85 0.24
N PHE A 74 -1.03 -17.71 -0.66
CA PHE A 74 -1.60 -19.02 -0.95
C PHE A 74 -0.58 -20.13 -0.67
N ALA A 75 -0.95 -21.12 0.12
CA ALA A 75 -0.09 -22.28 0.40
C ALA A 75 0.11 -23.17 -0.85
N PHE A 76 -0.91 -23.21 -1.72
CA PHE A 76 -0.88 -23.92 -3.00
C PHE A 76 -1.23 -22.95 -4.11
N THR A 77 -0.61 -23.10 -5.28
CA THR A 77 -0.97 -22.28 -6.45
C THR A 77 -2.41 -22.60 -6.85
N PRO A 78 -3.35 -21.63 -6.82
CA PRO A 78 -4.74 -21.89 -7.15
C PRO A 78 -4.89 -22.22 -8.64
N VAL A 79 -5.68 -23.24 -8.94
CA VAL A 79 -6.02 -23.61 -10.32
C VAL A 79 -7.27 -22.86 -10.72
N VAL A 80 -7.14 -21.95 -11.68
CA VAL A 80 -8.22 -21.07 -12.13
C VAL A 80 -8.88 -21.64 -13.38
N HIS A 81 -10.20 -21.77 -13.34
CA HIS A 81 -11.01 -22.27 -14.47
C HIS A 81 -11.94 -21.21 -15.07
N ASP A 82 -12.15 -20.09 -14.36
CA ASP A 82 -13.07 -19.02 -14.75
C ASP A 82 -12.55 -17.68 -14.22
N THR A 83 -13.04 -16.55 -14.75
CA THR A 83 -12.65 -15.21 -14.31
C THR A 83 -13.01 -14.96 -12.85
N ASP A 84 -14.17 -15.44 -12.42
CA ASP A 84 -14.61 -15.39 -11.03
C ASP A 84 -14.20 -16.68 -10.29
N ALA A 85 -12.89 -16.88 -10.16
CA ALA A 85 -12.32 -18.14 -9.68
C ALA A 85 -12.88 -18.58 -8.32
N TRP A 86 -12.95 -17.68 -7.32
CA TRP A 86 -13.46 -18.02 -6.00
C TRP A 86 -14.96 -18.28 -6.00
N TRP A 87 -15.72 -17.53 -6.80
CA TRP A 87 -17.15 -17.77 -6.98
C TRP A 87 -17.41 -19.17 -7.55
N HIS A 88 -16.71 -19.54 -8.62
CA HIS A 88 -16.80 -20.86 -9.22
C HIS A 88 -16.38 -21.97 -8.25
N MET A 89 -15.30 -21.77 -7.50
CA MET A 89 -14.84 -22.71 -6.46
C MET A 89 -15.90 -22.93 -5.38
N LYS A 90 -16.56 -21.85 -4.89
CA LYS A 90 -17.65 -21.96 -3.91
C LYS A 90 -18.84 -22.76 -4.43
N HIS A 91 -19.25 -22.54 -5.70
CA HIS A 91 -20.37 -23.26 -6.30
C HIS A 91 -20.08 -24.76 -6.50
N ASN A 92 -18.82 -25.10 -6.72
CA ASN A 92 -18.37 -26.47 -6.89
C ASN A 92 -17.95 -27.16 -5.57
N GLY A 93 -18.28 -26.55 -4.42
CA GLY A 93 -18.02 -27.16 -3.12
C GLY A 93 -16.54 -27.27 -2.75
N PHE A 94 -15.72 -26.30 -3.16
CA PHE A 94 -14.29 -26.29 -2.86
C PHE A 94 -14.01 -26.45 -1.36
N GLN A 95 -13.07 -27.33 -1.03
CA GLN A 95 -12.56 -27.54 0.32
C GLN A 95 -11.09 -27.13 0.37
N ARG A 96 -10.71 -26.44 1.45
CA ARG A 96 -9.32 -26.03 1.67
C ARG A 96 -8.46 -27.27 1.93
N PRO A 97 -7.31 -27.44 1.25
CA PRO A 97 -6.40 -28.55 1.54
C PRO A 97 -5.86 -28.42 2.97
N GLU A 98 -5.89 -29.50 3.73
CA GLU A 98 -5.35 -29.59 5.10
C GLU A 98 -3.98 -30.30 5.16
N GLN A 99 -3.53 -30.85 4.03
CA GLN A 99 -2.34 -31.70 3.94
C GLN A 99 -1.57 -31.42 2.65
N GLY A 100 -0.33 -31.92 2.59
CA GLY A 100 0.52 -31.82 1.40
C GLY A 100 1.28 -30.51 1.28
N PHE A 101 1.41 -29.74 2.38
CA PHE A 101 2.18 -28.50 2.39
C PHE A 101 3.64 -28.75 2.03
N ILE A 102 4.19 -27.84 1.24
CA ILE A 102 5.60 -27.84 0.83
C ILE A 102 6.28 -26.57 1.35
N PRO A 103 7.60 -26.59 1.59
CA PRO A 103 8.32 -25.39 1.97
C PRO A 103 8.20 -24.30 0.90
N ILE A 104 7.84 -23.08 1.30
CA ILE A 104 7.61 -21.95 0.39
C ILE A 104 8.84 -21.04 0.38
N HIS A 105 9.39 -20.78 -0.80
CA HIS A 105 10.49 -19.84 -1.00
C HIS A 105 9.97 -18.40 -0.91
N MET A 106 10.61 -17.58 -0.06
CA MET A 106 10.23 -16.19 0.17
C MET A 106 11.42 -15.23 0.14
N PRO A 107 11.24 -14.00 -0.37
CA PRO A 107 12.26 -12.97 -0.33
C PRO A 107 12.39 -12.38 1.08
N LYS A 108 13.61 -12.05 1.50
CA LYS A 108 13.90 -11.33 2.74
C LYS A 108 13.66 -9.83 2.55
N GLY A 109 13.17 -9.19 3.60
CA GLY A 109 13.15 -7.73 3.68
C GLY A 109 14.55 -7.13 3.54
N THR A 110 14.66 -5.99 2.86
CA THR A 110 15.93 -5.27 2.70
C THR A 110 15.77 -3.77 2.92
N ALA A 111 16.73 -3.16 3.59
CA ALA A 111 16.81 -1.71 3.78
C ALA A 111 17.37 -0.98 2.55
N ALA A 112 17.78 -1.69 1.49
CA ALA A 112 18.39 -1.06 0.32
C ALA A 112 17.47 0.00 -0.32
N GLY A 113 16.16 -0.25 -0.39
CA GLY A 113 15.19 0.70 -0.91
C GLY A 113 15.16 2.03 -0.15
N ILE A 114 15.09 1.98 1.20
CA ILE A 114 15.05 3.20 2.02
C ILE A 114 16.38 3.97 1.98
N VAL A 115 17.51 3.24 1.90
CA VAL A 115 18.84 3.85 1.77
C VAL A 115 18.98 4.59 0.42
N LEU A 116 18.62 3.94 -0.68
CA LEU A 116 18.69 4.56 -2.01
C LEU A 116 17.74 5.76 -2.13
N ALA A 117 16.53 5.66 -1.57
CA ALA A 117 15.59 6.78 -1.53
C ALA A 117 16.13 7.96 -0.71
N GLY A 118 16.74 7.69 0.46
CA GLY A 118 17.38 8.71 1.28
C GLY A 118 18.53 9.43 0.56
N LEU A 119 19.44 8.68 -0.07
CA LEU A 119 20.55 9.25 -0.84
C LEU A 119 20.06 10.07 -2.05
N SER A 120 19.05 9.57 -2.75
CA SER A 120 18.41 10.29 -3.88
C SER A 120 17.74 11.59 -3.42
N THR A 121 17.15 11.59 -2.23
CA THR A 121 16.53 12.78 -1.62
C THR A 121 17.58 13.84 -1.30
N ILE A 122 18.71 13.43 -0.72
CA ILE A 122 19.86 14.32 -0.46
C ILE A 122 20.40 14.91 -1.78
N CYS A 123 20.54 14.08 -2.81
CA CYS A 123 20.99 14.53 -4.14
C CYS A 123 20.02 15.55 -4.75
N GLY A 124 18.71 15.27 -4.74
CA GLY A 124 17.69 16.18 -5.22
C GLY A 124 17.69 17.52 -4.48
N PHE A 125 17.79 17.49 -3.15
CA PHE A 125 17.93 18.71 -2.35
C PHE A 125 19.20 19.49 -2.73
N ALA A 126 20.34 18.83 -2.85
CA ALA A 126 21.60 19.48 -3.21
C ALA A 126 21.57 20.14 -4.60
N LEU A 127 20.87 19.53 -5.57
CA LEU A 127 20.67 20.09 -6.91
C LEU A 127 19.85 21.38 -6.87
N ILE A 128 18.76 21.42 -6.09
CA ILE A 128 17.89 22.60 -5.93
C ILE A 128 18.68 23.78 -5.35
N TRP A 129 19.57 23.51 -4.39
CA TRP A 129 20.34 24.55 -3.68
C TRP A 129 21.75 24.79 -4.25
N HIS A 130 22.06 24.25 -5.43
CA HIS A 130 23.38 24.39 -6.09
C HIS A 130 24.59 23.96 -5.22
N ILE A 131 24.42 22.98 -4.34
CA ILE A 131 25.48 22.44 -3.47
C ILE A 131 26.25 21.33 -4.22
N TRP A 132 27.08 21.71 -5.20
CA TRP A 132 27.66 20.78 -6.18
C TRP A 132 28.52 19.64 -5.59
N TRP A 133 29.28 19.90 -4.53
CA TRP A 133 30.07 18.85 -3.88
C TRP A 133 29.17 17.75 -3.30
N LEU A 134 28.02 18.13 -2.74
CA LEU A 134 27.06 17.22 -2.15
C LEU A 134 26.28 16.46 -3.24
N VAL A 135 26.00 17.09 -4.37
CA VAL A 135 25.43 16.41 -5.56
C VAL A 135 26.36 15.27 -6.00
N ILE A 136 27.64 15.57 -6.23
CA ILE A 136 28.61 14.56 -6.68
C ILE A 136 28.74 13.44 -5.65
N ALA A 137 28.87 13.78 -4.36
CA ALA A 137 29.02 12.81 -3.29
C ALA A 137 27.78 11.90 -3.14
N SER A 138 26.58 12.47 -3.09
CA SER A 138 25.34 11.70 -2.91
C SER A 138 24.96 10.88 -4.15
N PHE A 139 25.24 11.38 -5.35
CA PHE A 139 25.05 10.63 -6.59
C PHE A 139 26.00 9.43 -6.67
N ALA A 140 27.30 9.64 -6.40
CA ALA A 140 28.27 8.56 -6.33
C ALA A 140 27.91 7.52 -5.24
N ALA A 141 27.48 7.98 -4.06
CA ALA A 141 27.03 7.11 -2.98
C ALA A 141 25.79 6.28 -3.37
N THR A 142 24.85 6.85 -4.11
CA THR A 142 23.66 6.14 -4.60
C THR A 142 24.05 5.01 -5.55
N ILE A 143 24.91 5.30 -6.54
CA ILE A 143 25.43 4.30 -7.49
C ILE A 143 26.19 3.20 -6.73
N LEU A 144 27.09 3.59 -5.83
CA LEU A 144 27.89 2.64 -5.06
C LEU A 144 27.01 1.75 -4.18
N SER A 145 25.99 2.30 -3.53
CA SER A 145 25.04 1.54 -2.71
C SER A 145 24.27 0.51 -3.55
N ALA A 146 23.82 0.87 -4.75
CA ALA A 146 23.15 -0.04 -5.67
C ALA A 146 24.09 -1.16 -6.15
N ILE A 147 25.35 -0.83 -6.48
CA ILE A 147 26.36 -1.82 -6.86
C ILE A 147 26.63 -2.79 -5.70
N ILE A 148 26.88 -2.28 -4.49
CA ILE A 148 27.13 -3.11 -3.29
C ILE A 148 25.93 -4.02 -3.02
N HIS A 149 24.70 -3.52 -3.12
CA HIS A 149 23.51 -4.33 -2.91
C HIS A 149 23.38 -5.46 -3.93
N THR A 150 23.86 -5.25 -5.16
CA THR A 150 23.86 -6.28 -6.22
C THR A 150 24.65 -7.52 -5.79
N PHE A 151 25.70 -7.37 -4.99
CA PHE A 151 26.52 -8.47 -4.46
C PHE A 151 25.92 -9.15 -3.21
N ASN A 152 24.72 -8.77 -2.75
CA ASN A 152 24.05 -9.51 -1.69
C ASN A 152 23.42 -10.79 -2.25
N TYR A 153 24.03 -11.96 -1.97
CA TYR A 153 23.53 -13.26 -2.47
C TYR A 153 22.53 -13.95 -1.53
N LYS A 154 22.43 -13.54 -0.25
CA LYS A 154 21.52 -14.17 0.73
C LYS A 154 20.20 -13.41 0.83
N ARG A 155 19.42 -13.42 -0.24
CA ARG A 155 18.17 -12.62 -0.37
C ARG A 155 16.90 -13.37 -0.03
N ASP A 156 16.98 -14.67 0.18
CA ASP A 156 15.84 -15.56 0.31
C ASP A 156 15.93 -16.42 1.57
N TYR A 157 14.79 -17.00 1.90
CA TYR A 157 14.60 -18.05 2.90
C TYR A 157 13.44 -18.95 2.49
N TYR A 158 13.30 -20.07 3.18
CA TYR A 158 12.14 -20.94 3.05
C TYR A 158 11.33 -20.87 4.34
N ILE A 159 10.00 -20.79 4.20
CA ILE A 159 9.06 -21.07 5.27
C ILE A 159 8.87 -22.60 5.30
N PRO A 160 9.13 -23.27 6.43
CA PRO A 160 9.00 -24.73 6.51
C PRO A 160 7.52 -25.14 6.40
N ALA A 161 7.28 -26.34 5.86
CA ALA A 161 5.92 -26.87 5.66
C ALA A 161 5.11 -27.04 6.95
N GLU A 162 5.78 -27.08 8.11
CA GLU A 162 5.16 -27.16 9.44
C GLU A 162 4.56 -25.81 9.90
N GLU A 163 5.03 -24.70 9.35
CA GLU A 163 4.53 -23.35 9.63
C GLU A 163 3.48 -22.86 8.62
N VAL A 164 3.33 -23.58 7.50
CA VAL A 164 2.36 -23.27 6.44
C VAL A 164 0.99 -23.76 6.84
#